data_AF-A0A3N5HA03-F1
#
_entry.id   AF-A0A3N5HA03-F1
#
_cell.length_a   1.000
_cell.length_b   1.000
_cell.length_c   1.000
_cell.angle_alpha   90.00
_cell.angle_beta   90.00
_cell.angle_gamma   90.00
#
_symmetry.space_group_name_H-M   'P 1'
#
loop_
_entity.id
_entity.type
_entity.pdbx_description
1 polymer ?
#
loop_
_entity_poly.entity_id
_entity_poly.type
_entity_poly.pdbx_seq_one_letter_code
_entity_poly.pdbx_strand_id
1 'polypeptide(L)'
;MAEPVQWHGTTILTVRKGGKVVIAGDGQVSLGQTVIKGNARKVRPLGTGGHVIAGFAGATADAMTLFERLEAKLEQYPQQLTRACVDRAKDWRTDRYLRRLEAMMIVADRSVSLVLTGTGDVLEPERGVIAIG
;
A
#
# COMPACT_ATOMS: atom_id res chain seq x y z
N MET A 1 32.81 4.88 0.65
CA MET A 1 32.14 3.64 0.24
C MET A 1 31.09 4.00 -0.78
N ALA A 2 31.00 3.30 -1.92
CA ALA A 2 29.93 3.55 -2.88
C ALA A 2 28.59 3.22 -2.23
N GLU A 3 27.58 4.07 -2.39
CA GLU A 3 26.21 3.76 -1.94
C GLU A 3 25.76 2.45 -2.61
N PRO A 4 25.15 1.52 -1.85
CA PRO A 4 24.60 0.31 -2.42
C PRO A 4 23.56 0.67 -3.48
N VAL A 5 23.58 -0.03 -4.61
CA VAL A 5 22.65 0.23 -5.72
C VAL A 5 21.22 -0.02 -5.23
N GLN A 6 20.47 1.07 -5.08
CA GLN A 6 19.12 1.04 -4.52
C GLN A 6 18.07 0.77 -5.61
N TRP A 7 17.10 -0.07 -5.27
CA TRP A 7 15.90 -0.25 -6.07
C TRP A 7 14.94 0.90 -5.78
N HIS A 8 14.57 1.65 -6.82
CA HIS A 8 13.50 2.62 -6.76
C HIS A 8 12.24 2.03 -7.37
N GLY A 9 11.17 2.02 -6.56
CA GLY A 9 9.86 1.52 -6.96
C GLY A 9 9.06 2.56 -7.74
N THR A 10 7.76 2.33 -7.75
CA THR A 10 6.76 3.23 -8.34
C THR A 10 6.31 4.24 -7.28
N THR A 11 5.97 5.44 -7.70
CA THR A 11 5.21 6.42 -6.91
C THR A 11 3.73 6.11 -7.00
N ILE A 12 3.04 6.10 -5.86
CA ILE A 12 1.61 5.86 -5.75
C ILE A 12 0.97 7.03 -5.01
N LEU A 13 -0.14 7.53 -5.57
CA LEU A 13 -0.89 8.67 -5.06
C LEU A 13 -2.35 8.27 -4.85
N THR A 14 -2.93 8.63 -3.70
CA THR A 14 -4.37 8.65 -3.50
C THR A 14 -4.89 10.08 -3.46
N VAL A 15 -6.05 10.30 -4.06
CA VAL A 15 -6.79 11.56 -3.98
C VAL A 15 -8.26 11.27 -3.70
N ARG A 16 -8.79 11.90 -2.66
CA ARG A 16 -10.21 11.93 -2.33
C ARG A 16 -10.76 13.33 -2.57
N LYS A 17 -11.73 13.44 -3.47
CA LYS A 17 -12.38 14.72 -3.80
C LYS A 17 -13.79 14.49 -4.33
N GLY A 18 -14.76 15.29 -3.86
CA GLY A 18 -16.14 15.24 -4.37
C GLY A 18 -16.81 13.88 -4.21
N GLY A 19 -16.63 13.22 -3.05
CA GLY A 19 -17.20 11.89 -2.78
C GLY A 19 -16.60 10.75 -3.59
N LYS A 20 -15.51 10.99 -4.33
CA LYS A 20 -14.78 9.98 -5.10
C LYS A 20 -13.37 9.81 -4.55
N VAL A 21 -12.83 8.60 -4.65
CA VAL A 21 -11.44 8.28 -4.36
C VAL A 21 -10.79 7.67 -5.59
N VAL A 22 -9.54 8.05 -5.85
CA VAL A 22 -8.72 7.52 -6.92
C VAL A 22 -7.35 7.17 -6.35
N ILE A 23 -6.86 5.97 -6.66
CA ILE A 23 -5.45 5.60 -6.46
C ILE A 23 -4.82 5.45 -7.84
N ALA A 24 -3.72 6.16 -8.06
CA ALA A 24 -2.91 6.09 -9.25
C ALA A 24 -1.48 5.72 -8.88
N GLY A 25 -0.78 5.03 -9.77
CA GLY A 25 0.65 4.81 -9.66
C GLY A 25 1.29 4.80 -11.03
N ASP A 26 2.54 5.22 -11.11
CA ASP A 26 3.32 5.06 -12.33
C ASP A 26 3.82 3.61 -12.48
N GLY A 27 4.55 3.34 -13.56
CA GLY A 27 5.03 2.00 -13.89
C GLY A 27 6.55 1.85 -13.85
N GLN A 28 7.29 2.90 -13.50
CA GLN A 28 8.74 2.89 -13.54
C GLN A 28 9.32 2.07 -12.39
N VAL A 29 10.33 1.27 -12.71
CA VAL A 29 11.21 0.62 -11.73
C VAL A 29 12.63 0.88 -12.18
N SER A 30 13.43 1.44 -11.29
CA SER A 30 14.82 1.80 -11.56
C SER A 30 15.77 1.08 -10.62
N LEU A 31 16.97 0.78 -11.12
CA LEU A 31 18.10 0.29 -10.33
C LEU A 31 19.20 1.34 -10.43
N GLY A 32 19.37 2.12 -9.36
CA GLY A 32 20.14 3.36 -9.41
C GLY A 32 19.58 4.31 -10.49
N GLN A 33 20.43 4.77 -11.40
CA GLN A 33 20.06 5.70 -12.48
C GLN A 33 19.47 5.02 -13.73
N THR A 34 19.40 3.68 -13.76
CA THR A 34 18.96 2.92 -14.93
C THR A 34 17.51 2.49 -14.78
N VAL A 35 16.66 2.83 -15.76
CA VAL A 35 15.28 2.32 -15.84
C VAL A 35 15.29 0.87 -16.30
N ILE A 36 14.76 -0.03 -15.47
CA ILE A 36 14.68 -1.47 -15.74
C ILE A 36 13.33 -1.84 -16.38
N LYS A 37 12.24 -1.17 -15.96
CA LYS A 37 10.87 -1.47 -16.41
C LYS A 37 10.01 -0.22 -16.34
N GLY A 38 9.10 -0.04 -17.31
CA GLY A 38 8.19 1.12 -17.37
C GLY A 38 6.70 0.79 -17.19
N ASN A 39 6.33 -0.48 -17.06
CA ASN A 39 4.93 -0.93 -17.03
C ASN A 39 4.57 -1.74 -15.77
N ALA A 40 5.23 -1.47 -14.64
CA ALA A 40 4.80 -2.04 -13.37
C ALA A 40 3.36 -1.61 -13.03
N ARG A 41 2.60 -2.51 -12.41
CA ARG A 41 1.23 -2.24 -11.93
C ARG A 41 1.17 -2.62 -10.47
N LYS A 42 1.23 -1.63 -9.59
CA LYS A 42 1.23 -1.85 -8.12
C LYS A 42 -0.03 -1.37 -7.42
N VAL A 43 -1.02 -0.91 -8.19
CA VAL A 43 -2.37 -0.59 -7.72
C VAL A 43 -3.30 -1.73 -8.11
N ARG A 44 -4.09 -2.23 -7.16
CA ARG A 44 -5.06 -3.30 -7.40
C ARG A 44 -6.31 -3.12 -6.54
N PRO A 45 -7.50 -3.53 -7.04
CA PRO A 45 -8.66 -3.70 -6.18
C PRO A 45 -8.43 -4.89 -5.23
N LEU A 46 -9.03 -4.84 -4.04
CA LEU A 46 -9.00 -5.89 -3.02
C LEU A 46 -10.41 -6.27 -2.58
N GLY A 47 -10.55 -7.52 -2.13
CA GLY A 47 -11.78 -8.07 -1.57
C GLY A 47 -12.88 -8.33 -2.61
N THR A 48 -13.92 -9.05 -2.17
CA THR A 48 -15.05 -9.42 -3.03
C THR A 48 -15.77 -8.17 -3.54
N GLY A 49 -15.87 -8.03 -4.86
CA GLY A 49 -16.50 -6.87 -5.51
C GLY A 49 -15.59 -5.65 -5.71
N GLY A 50 -14.32 -5.72 -5.31
CA GLY A 50 -13.32 -4.68 -5.59
C GLY A 50 -13.65 -3.31 -5.01
N HIS A 51 -14.32 -3.29 -3.86
CA HIS A 51 -14.76 -2.05 -3.19
C HIS A 51 -13.64 -1.32 -2.45
N VAL A 52 -12.52 -2.00 -2.23
CA VAL A 52 -11.29 -1.45 -1.66
C VAL A 52 -10.24 -1.39 -2.77
N ILE A 53 -9.48 -0.30 -2.83
CA ILE A 53 -8.33 -0.15 -3.73
C ILE A 53 -7.09 -0.01 -2.88
N ALA A 54 -6.02 -0.71 -3.25
CA ALA A 54 -4.76 -0.62 -2.54
C ALA A 54 -3.58 -0.42 -3.49
N GLY A 55 -2.56 0.27 -3.00
CA GLY A 55 -1.30 0.52 -3.70
C GLY A 55 -0.11 0.31 -2.78
N PHE A 56 0.97 -0.25 -3.32
CA PHE A 56 2.17 -0.59 -2.56
C PHE A 56 3.46 -0.16 -3.25
N ALA A 57 4.33 0.56 -2.54
CA ALA A 57 5.58 1.09 -3.06
C ALA A 57 6.81 0.31 -2.55
N GLY A 58 6.83 -1.00 -2.79
CA GLY A 58 7.95 -1.88 -2.41
C GLY A 58 8.11 -3.06 -3.36
N ALA A 59 8.77 -4.13 -2.93
CA ALA A 59 8.95 -5.34 -3.75
C ALA A 59 7.63 -6.07 -4.01
N THR A 60 7.49 -6.64 -5.21
CA THR A 60 6.23 -7.29 -5.63
C THR A 60 5.83 -8.47 -4.74
N ALA A 61 6.80 -9.26 -4.26
CA ALA A 61 6.55 -10.40 -3.39
C ALA A 61 5.95 -9.97 -2.04
N ASP A 62 6.56 -8.96 -1.41
CA ASP A 62 6.03 -8.36 -0.18
C ASP A 62 4.62 -7.84 -0.39
N ALA A 63 4.39 -7.13 -1.50
CA ALA A 63 3.07 -6.61 -1.85
C ALA A 63 2.00 -7.72 -1.85
N MET A 64 2.28 -8.84 -2.53
CA MET A 64 1.35 -9.97 -2.61
C MET A 64 1.00 -10.52 -1.22
N THR A 65 2.01 -10.80 -0.39
CA THR A 65 1.79 -11.28 0.98
C THR A 65 1.01 -10.29 1.84
N LEU A 66 1.29 -8.98 1.72
CA LEU A 66 0.58 -7.96 2.49
C LEU A 66 -0.90 -7.86 2.09
N PHE A 67 -1.19 -7.94 0.79
CA PHE A 67 -2.54 -7.90 0.25
C PHE A 67 -3.36 -9.12 0.62
N GLU A 68 -2.83 -10.34 0.45
CA GLU A 68 -3.53 -11.57 0.84
C GLU A 68 -3.94 -11.56 2.32
N ARG A 69 -3.03 -11.12 3.19
CA ARG A 69 -3.32 -10.98 4.63
C ARG A 69 -4.34 -9.88 4.93
N LEU A 70 -4.35 -8.79 4.15
CA LEU A 70 -5.35 -7.74 4.30
C LEU A 70 -6.73 -8.21 3.82
N GLU A 71 -6.80 -8.97 2.73
CA GLU A 71 -8.05 -9.55 2.23
C GLU A 71 -8.71 -10.45 3.26
N ALA A 72 -7.93 -11.30 3.95
CA ALA A 72 -8.45 -12.10 5.06
C ALA A 72 -9.06 -11.23 6.18
N LYS A 73 -8.48 -10.05 6.49
CA LYS A 73 -9.07 -9.11 7.46
C LYS A 73 -10.32 -8.41 6.94
N LEU A 74 -10.38 -8.11 5.65
CA LEU A 74 -11.56 -7.51 5.01
C LEU A 74 -12.74 -8.51 5.00
N GLU A 75 -12.48 -9.79 4.83
CA GLU A 75 -13.48 -10.86 4.96
C GLU A 75 -13.97 -10.99 6.41
N GLN A 76 -13.06 -10.92 7.38
CA GLN A 76 -13.40 -10.98 8.81
C GLN A 76 -14.18 -9.74 9.28
N TYR A 77 -13.91 -8.57 8.69
CA TYR A 77 -14.53 -7.29 9.05
C TYR A 77 -15.16 -6.60 7.83
N PRO A 78 -16.27 -7.13 7.28
CA PRO A 78 -16.90 -6.56 6.09
C PRO A 78 -17.27 -5.10 6.31
N GLN A 79 -16.94 -4.26 5.32
CA GLN A 79 -17.24 -2.81 5.30
C GLN A 79 -16.60 -2.00 6.45
N GLN A 80 -15.67 -2.57 7.21
CA GLN A 80 -14.97 -1.89 8.31
C GLN A 80 -13.48 -1.74 7.97
N LEU A 81 -13.18 -0.95 6.93
CA LEU A 81 -11.82 -0.82 6.41
C LEU A 81 -10.81 -0.40 7.48
N THR A 82 -11.12 0.63 8.27
CA THR A 82 -10.24 1.11 9.35
C THR A 82 -9.92 0.00 10.36
N ARG A 83 -10.91 -0.81 10.74
CA ARG A 83 -10.71 -1.92 11.67
C ARG A 83 -9.82 -3.01 11.08
N ALA A 84 -10.09 -3.39 9.83
CA ALA A 84 -9.27 -4.37 9.10
C ALA A 84 -7.81 -3.90 8.97
N CYS A 85 -7.59 -2.61 8.68
CA CYS A 85 -6.27 -2.02 8.58
C CYS A 85 -5.54 -1.97 9.93
N VAL A 86 -6.21 -1.59 11.01
CA VAL A 86 -5.62 -1.58 12.37
C VAL A 86 -5.22 -2.98 12.81
N ASP A 87 -6.09 -3.98 12.59
CA ASP A 87 -5.77 -5.36 12.95
C ASP A 87 -4.64 -5.93 12.08
N ARG A 88 -4.63 -5.59 10.78
CA ARG A 88 -3.54 -5.93 9.88
C ARG A 88 -2.21 -5.30 10.30
N ALA A 89 -2.21 -4.04 10.76
CA ALA A 89 -1.02 -3.34 11.21
C ALA A 89 -0.44 -3.97 12.49
N LYS A 90 -1.30 -4.42 13.42
CA LYS A 90 -0.87 -5.21 14.59
C LYS A 90 -0.17 -6.49 14.16
N ASP A 91 -0.75 -7.25 13.23
CA ASP A 91 -0.16 -8.48 12.71
C ASP A 91 1.15 -8.23 11.95
N TRP A 92 1.27 -7.10 11.26
CA TRP A 92 2.50 -6.71 10.58
C TRP A 92 3.63 -6.49 11.58
N ARG A 93 3.36 -5.71 12.64
CA ARG A 93 4.34 -5.34 13.66
C ARG A 93 4.89 -6.55 14.43
N THR A 94 4.06 -7.57 14.64
CA THR A 94 4.45 -8.80 15.37
C THR A 94 5.17 -9.81 14.49
N ASP A 95 4.97 -9.77 13.17
CA ASP A 95 5.61 -10.68 12.24
C ASP A 95 7.13 -10.41 12.12
N ARG A 96 7.93 -11.43 12.43
CA ARG A 96 9.41 -11.34 12.47
C ARG A 96 10.01 -10.90 11.14
N TYR A 97 9.43 -11.31 10.01
CA TYR A 97 9.94 -11.03 8.68
C TYR A 97 9.39 -9.71 8.15
N LEU A 98 8.08 -9.48 8.27
CA LEU A 98 7.45 -8.31 7.66
C LEU A 98 7.78 -7.00 8.36
N ARG A 99 8.04 -6.99 9.68
CA ARG A 99 8.33 -5.75 10.44
C ARG A 99 9.61 -5.02 10.03
N ARG A 100 10.49 -5.67 9.26
CA ARG A 100 11.75 -5.09 8.75
C ARG A 100 11.58 -4.45 7.38
N LEU A 101 10.39 -4.57 6.78
CA LEU A 101 10.09 -3.94 5.51
C LEU A 101 9.91 -2.45 5.73
N GLU A 102 10.68 -1.65 5.00
CA GLU A 102 10.53 -0.19 4.92
C GLU A 102 9.33 0.22 4.05
N ALA A 103 8.56 -0.75 3.57
CA ALA A 103 7.51 -0.51 2.61
C ALA A 103 6.25 0.06 3.26
N MET A 104 5.60 0.96 2.51
CA MET A 104 4.32 1.55 2.86
C MET A 104 3.22 1.05 1.91
N MET A 105 1.99 0.99 2.43
CA MET A 105 0.81 0.59 1.68
C MET A 105 -0.30 1.64 1.84
N ILE A 106 -0.82 2.13 0.73
CA ILE A 106 -2.05 2.94 0.69
C ILE A 106 -3.23 2.00 0.51
N VAL A 107 -4.30 2.19 1.28
CA VAL A 107 -5.56 1.46 1.14
C VAL A 107 -6.72 2.44 1.25
N ALA A 108 -7.72 2.34 0.38
CA ALA A 108 -8.89 3.21 0.43
C ALA A 108 -10.17 2.51 -0.02
N ASP A 109 -11.30 2.93 0.58
CA ASP A 109 -12.65 2.59 0.13
C ASP A 109 -13.44 3.87 -0.17
N ARG A 110 -14.76 3.77 -0.30
CA ARG A 110 -15.63 4.93 -0.56
C ARG A 110 -15.63 5.96 0.57
N SER A 111 -15.29 5.58 1.80
CA SER A 111 -15.37 6.40 3.00
C SER A 111 -14.01 6.96 3.44
N VAL A 112 -12.96 6.13 3.48
CA VAL A 112 -11.68 6.46 4.13
C VAL A 112 -10.49 6.11 3.25
N SER A 113 -9.37 6.82 3.46
CA SER A 113 -8.09 6.58 2.81
C SER A 113 -7.00 6.48 3.88
N LEU A 114 -6.24 5.39 3.90
CA LEU A 114 -5.32 5.06 4.97
C LEU A 114 -3.93 4.72 4.42
N VAL A 115 -2.89 5.02 5.20
CA VAL A 115 -1.53 4.50 5.03
C VAL A 115 -1.24 3.51 6.14
N LEU A 116 -0.68 2.37 5.76
CA LEU A 116 -0.14 1.37 6.66
C LEU A 116 1.38 1.28 6.48
N THR A 117 2.09 1.18 7.60
CA THR A 117 3.54 1.04 7.64
C THR A 117 3.96 -0.27 8.32
N GLY A 118 5.16 -0.75 8.03
CA GLY A 118 5.74 -1.93 8.70
C GLY A 118 5.99 -1.76 10.20
N THR A 119 6.01 -0.51 10.70
CA THR A 119 6.11 -0.17 12.13
C THR A 119 4.80 -0.37 12.88
N GLY A 120 3.67 -0.54 12.16
CA GLY A 120 2.35 -0.76 12.72
C GLY A 120 1.50 0.51 12.81
N ASP A 121 1.88 1.59 12.11
CA ASP A 121 1.10 2.82 12.08
C ASP A 121 -0.03 2.72 11.06
N VAL A 122 -1.16 3.36 11.40
CA VAL A 122 -2.32 3.52 10.50
C VAL A 122 -2.70 5.00 10.50
N LEU A 123 -2.52 5.65 9.36
CA LEU A 123 -2.64 7.11 9.24
C LEU A 123 -3.68 7.49 8.20
N GLU A 124 -4.54 8.46 8.52
CA GLU A 124 -5.50 9.08 7.61
C GLU A 124 -5.03 10.50 7.26
N PRO A 125 -5.12 10.94 5.99
CA PRO A 125 -4.68 12.27 5.58
C PRO A 125 -5.69 13.35 5.96
N GLU A 126 -5.21 14.49 6.46
CA GLU A 126 -6.09 15.64 6.75
C GLU A 126 -6.79 16.21 5.51
N ARG A 127 -6.13 16.16 4.34
CA ARG A 127 -6.61 16.80 3.10
C ARG A 127 -7.00 15.80 2.02
N GLY A 128 -7.19 14.52 2.38
CA GLY A 128 -7.61 13.48 1.43
C GLY A 128 -6.58 13.12 0.36
N VAL A 129 -5.30 13.49 0.54
CA VAL A 129 -4.20 13.21 -0.40
C VAL A 129 -3.07 12.51 0.33
N ILE A 130 -2.53 11.44 -0.27
CA ILE A 130 -1.41 10.66 0.27
C ILE A 130 -0.54 10.20 -0.90
N ALA A 131 0.78 10.31 -0.76
CA ALA A 131 1.73 9.68 -1.67
C ALA A 131 2.67 8.72 -0.93
N ILE A 132 3.10 7.65 -1.60
CA ILE A 132 4.17 6.74 -1.19
C ILE A 132 5.08 6.42 -2.37
N GLY A 133 6.31 5.99 -2.08
CA GLY A 133 7.32 5.59 -3.07
C GLY A 133 8.50 6.53 -3.16
#